data_AF-A0A9P3GDC2-F1
#
_entry.id   AF-A0A9P3GDC2-F1
#
_cell.length_a   1.000
_cell.length_b   1.000
_cell.length_c   1.000
_cell.angle_alpha   90.00
_cell.angle_beta   90.00
_cell.angle_gamma   90.00
#
_symmetry.space_group_name_H-M   'P 1'
#
loop_
_entity.id
_entity.type
_entity.pdbx_description
1 polymer ?
#
loop_
_entity_poly.entity_id
_entity_poly.type
_entity_poly.pdbx_seq_one_letter_code
_entity_poly.pdbx_strand_id
1 'polypeptide(L)'
;MAALARGLKEVLRDLPEDVTDVHVFADNQAALTSILAAGAGPAQMLSIAACATVRPWLSGSPDRTLHMHWAPGHRGVYWNCVVDREAGIAAAEPPSEDVSFALARQAVTADAVAAWRQDMARPEYRGRHNLMDPLQFGRCKHTSANWFLKTAGRDTVYFARLVRFVSGHFPHGEFREWFSFEGNRRCWCGGATVESRDHIWFDCELWIRKHRPPDDELDRRRRGVHRRDALDLGPREPEGADPVEHLLQEWRAAPPSLDDVAEFLRLNPAVGTFQWMELVDRALADRAEGAGVTINTLKAALHSTMRRQAYDRWLAEHPREKLEDFNRRYARAAAAVVAKRFEVDDAAVSALQTEFGLPRDAARGGRPSEGVDAGGA
;
A
#
# COMPACT_ATOMS: atom_id res chain seq x y z
N MET A 1 -4.52 -13.07 -29.12
CA MET A 1 -5.06 -14.45 -29.17
C MET A 1 -6.42 -14.49 -29.87
N ALA A 2 -7.43 -13.74 -29.42
CA ALA A 2 -8.71 -13.62 -30.13
C ALA A 2 -8.58 -13.14 -31.59
N ALA A 3 -7.79 -12.09 -31.82
CA ALA A 3 -7.49 -11.59 -33.18
C ALA A 3 -6.86 -12.66 -34.08
N LEU A 4 -5.94 -13.46 -33.54
CA LEU A 4 -5.29 -14.56 -34.27
C LEU A 4 -6.30 -15.68 -34.61
N ALA A 5 -7.15 -16.08 -33.65
CA ALA A 5 -8.19 -17.07 -33.89
C ALA A 5 -9.17 -16.60 -34.98
N ARG A 6 -9.60 -15.34 -34.93
CA ARG A 6 -10.49 -14.74 -35.94
C ARG A 6 -9.79 -14.62 -37.28
N GLY A 7 -8.55 -14.16 -37.32
CA GLY A 7 -7.75 -14.07 -38.55
C GLY A 7 -7.61 -15.40 -39.26
N LEU A 8 -7.30 -16.48 -38.52
CA LEU A 8 -7.27 -17.85 -39.07
C LEU A 8 -8.62 -18.27 -39.66
N LYS A 9 -9.72 -17.94 -38.97
CA LYS A 9 -11.07 -18.26 -39.46
C LYS A 9 -11.41 -17.54 -40.76
N GLU A 10 -11.19 -16.23 -40.81
CA GLU A 10 -11.53 -15.43 -41.98
C GLU A 10 -10.64 -15.79 -43.18
N VAL A 11 -9.32 -15.95 -42.96
CA VAL A 11 -8.39 -16.34 -44.05
C VAL A 11 -8.78 -17.70 -44.61
N LEU A 12 -8.94 -18.72 -43.76
CA LEU A 12 -9.22 -20.08 -44.25
C LEU A 12 -10.60 -20.23 -44.89
N ARG A 13 -11.56 -19.36 -44.59
CA ARG A 13 -12.89 -19.37 -45.22
C ARG A 13 -12.82 -18.97 -46.69
N ASP A 14 -11.99 -17.97 -47.02
CA ASP A 14 -12.00 -17.31 -48.32
C ASP A 14 -10.76 -17.68 -49.17
N LEU A 15 -10.01 -18.70 -48.76
CA LEU A 15 -8.84 -19.19 -49.50
C LEU A 15 -9.25 -19.86 -50.83
N PRO A 16 -8.55 -19.56 -51.94
CA PRO A 16 -8.66 -20.33 -53.18
C PRO A 16 -8.31 -21.81 -52.97
N GLU A 17 -8.95 -22.71 -53.74
CA GLU A 17 -8.80 -24.17 -53.57
C GLU A 17 -7.38 -24.68 -53.85
N ASP A 18 -6.63 -23.97 -54.69
CA ASP A 18 -5.26 -24.28 -55.11
C ASP A 18 -4.20 -23.87 -54.08
N VAL A 19 -4.58 -23.14 -53.01
CA VAL A 19 -3.64 -22.78 -51.96
C VAL A 19 -3.35 -23.97 -51.06
N THR A 20 -2.10 -24.41 -51.08
CA THR A 20 -1.55 -25.46 -50.21
C THR A 20 -0.80 -24.90 -49.01
N ASP A 21 -0.22 -23.70 -49.13
CA ASP A 21 0.73 -23.18 -48.13
C ASP A 21 0.27 -21.84 -47.55
N VAL A 22 0.05 -21.82 -46.24
CA VAL A 22 -0.39 -20.61 -45.51
C VAL A 22 0.67 -20.21 -44.50
N HIS A 23 1.13 -18.96 -44.57
CA HIS A 23 2.10 -18.38 -43.65
C HIS A 23 1.46 -17.29 -42.79
N VAL A 24 1.45 -17.49 -41.48
CA VAL A 24 0.88 -16.57 -40.50
C VAL A 24 1.99 -15.91 -39.70
N PHE A 25 2.01 -14.58 -39.67
CA PHE A 25 2.97 -13.79 -38.91
C PHE A 25 2.26 -13.08 -37.75
N ALA A 26 2.80 -13.18 -36.54
CA ALA A 26 2.28 -12.44 -35.38
C ALA A 26 3.38 -12.07 -34.38
N ASP A 27 3.18 -10.99 -33.65
CA ASP A 27 4.13 -10.48 -32.66
C ASP A 27 3.95 -11.03 -31.24
N ASN A 28 2.79 -11.62 -30.98
CA ASN A 28 2.50 -12.27 -29.72
C ASN A 28 2.94 -13.74 -29.76
N GLN A 29 4.20 -13.98 -29.36
CA GLN A 29 4.79 -15.32 -29.30
C GLN A 29 3.95 -16.29 -28.46
N ALA A 30 3.43 -15.85 -27.31
CA ALA A 30 2.59 -16.68 -26.44
C ALA A 30 1.29 -17.11 -27.14
N ALA A 31 0.69 -16.24 -27.96
CA ALA A 31 -0.49 -16.57 -28.74
C ALA A 31 -0.18 -17.61 -29.83
N LEU A 32 0.94 -17.45 -30.56
CA LEU A 32 1.36 -18.43 -31.58
C LEU A 32 1.57 -19.83 -31.00
N THR A 33 2.22 -19.92 -29.82
CA THR A 33 2.48 -21.22 -29.19
C THR A 33 1.21 -21.89 -28.65
N SER A 34 0.20 -21.12 -28.26
CA SER A 34 -0.98 -21.66 -27.56
C SER A 34 -2.25 -21.80 -28.41
N ILE A 35 -2.32 -21.12 -29.56
CA ILE A 35 -3.57 -21.03 -30.34
C ILE A 35 -4.07 -22.39 -30.84
N LEU A 36 -3.19 -23.35 -31.15
CA LEU A 36 -3.57 -24.70 -31.59
C LEU A 36 -3.42 -25.78 -30.51
N ALA A 37 -3.02 -25.43 -29.29
CA ALA A 37 -2.76 -26.40 -28.23
C ALA A 37 -4.04 -26.94 -27.57
N ALA A 38 -5.14 -26.17 -27.59
CA ALA A 38 -6.44 -26.48 -26.98
C ALA A 38 -6.41 -26.94 -25.49
N GLY A 39 -5.33 -26.63 -24.77
CA GLY A 39 -5.17 -26.95 -23.35
C GLY A 39 -6.10 -26.15 -22.42
N ALA A 40 -6.27 -26.63 -21.20
CA ALA A 40 -7.05 -25.95 -20.16
C ALA A 40 -6.42 -24.59 -19.82
N GLY A 41 -7.20 -23.50 -19.97
CA GLY A 41 -6.73 -22.15 -19.67
C GLY A 41 -7.70 -21.04 -20.09
N PRO A 42 -7.40 -19.77 -19.77
CA PRO A 42 -8.29 -18.62 -20.01
C PRO A 42 -8.68 -18.40 -21.47
N ALA A 43 -7.90 -18.96 -22.41
CA ALA A 43 -8.10 -18.81 -23.84
C ALA A 43 -8.48 -20.14 -24.54
N GLN A 44 -8.87 -21.17 -23.77
CA GLN A 44 -9.20 -22.49 -24.30
C GLN A 44 -10.28 -22.44 -25.38
N MET A 45 -11.35 -21.67 -25.19
CA MET A 45 -12.42 -21.54 -26.20
C MET A 45 -11.90 -20.99 -27.53
N LEU A 46 -10.97 -20.03 -27.49
CA LEU A 46 -10.38 -19.46 -28.70
C LEU A 46 -9.49 -20.48 -29.42
N SER A 47 -8.73 -21.27 -28.66
CA SER A 47 -7.94 -22.36 -29.24
C SER A 47 -8.81 -23.46 -29.83
N ILE A 48 -9.92 -23.83 -29.17
CA ILE A 48 -10.89 -24.81 -29.68
C ILE A 48 -11.50 -24.29 -30.99
N ALA A 49 -11.94 -23.03 -31.04
CA ALA A 49 -12.51 -22.42 -32.23
C ALA A 49 -11.50 -22.35 -33.39
N ALA A 50 -10.24 -22.00 -33.10
CA ALA A 50 -9.17 -22.01 -34.10
C ALA A 50 -8.91 -23.43 -34.62
N CYS A 51 -8.79 -24.43 -33.75
CA CYS A 51 -8.63 -25.83 -34.13
C CYS A 51 -9.80 -26.35 -34.96
N ALA A 52 -11.04 -25.98 -34.61
CA ALA A 52 -12.23 -26.36 -35.37
C ALA A 52 -12.24 -25.78 -36.79
N THR A 53 -11.55 -24.65 -37.02
CA THR A 53 -11.41 -24.03 -38.34
C THR A 53 -10.21 -24.61 -39.11
N VAL A 54 -9.05 -24.73 -38.46
CA VAL A 54 -7.80 -25.15 -39.10
C VAL A 54 -7.80 -26.63 -39.47
N ARG A 55 -8.38 -27.48 -38.61
CA ARG A 55 -8.32 -28.94 -38.79
C ARG A 55 -9.01 -29.42 -40.08
N PRO A 56 -10.23 -28.99 -40.44
CA PRO A 56 -10.87 -29.37 -41.71
C PRO A 56 -10.03 -28.99 -42.94
N TRP A 57 -9.43 -27.80 -42.95
CA TRP A 57 -8.61 -27.35 -44.06
C TRP A 57 -7.36 -28.23 -44.24
N LEU A 58 -6.61 -28.48 -43.16
CA LEU A 58 -5.44 -29.36 -43.16
C LEU A 58 -5.78 -30.81 -43.53
N SER A 59 -6.96 -31.30 -43.15
CA SER A 59 -7.39 -32.67 -43.48
C SER A 59 -7.85 -32.82 -44.93
N GLY A 60 -8.08 -31.72 -45.65
CA GLY A 60 -8.55 -31.74 -47.04
C GLY A 60 -7.48 -32.13 -48.06
N SER A 61 -6.19 -32.03 -47.74
CA SER A 61 -5.10 -32.49 -48.59
C SER A 61 -3.82 -32.70 -47.77
N PRO A 62 -3.03 -33.75 -48.03
CA PRO A 62 -1.73 -33.97 -47.37
C PRO A 62 -0.69 -32.90 -47.72
N ASP A 63 -0.88 -32.17 -48.82
CA ASP A 63 0.04 -31.10 -49.26
C ASP A 63 -0.23 -29.77 -48.54
N ARG A 64 -1.31 -29.68 -47.76
CA ARG A 64 -1.67 -28.44 -47.06
C ARG A 64 -0.85 -28.24 -45.80
N THR A 65 -0.16 -27.09 -45.73
CA THR A 65 0.71 -26.74 -44.61
C THR A 65 0.39 -25.36 -44.07
N LEU A 66 0.35 -25.26 -42.73
CA LEU A 66 0.19 -23.99 -42.00
C LEU A 66 1.47 -23.68 -41.24
N HIS A 67 2.13 -22.58 -41.59
CA HIS A 67 3.34 -22.09 -40.94
C HIS A 67 3.03 -20.91 -40.03
N MET A 68 3.52 -20.95 -38.79
CA MET A 68 3.38 -19.86 -37.82
C MET A 68 4.74 -19.25 -37.51
N HIS A 69 4.88 -17.96 -37.81
CA HIS A 69 6.12 -17.20 -37.69
C HIS A 69 5.95 -16.09 -36.66
N TRP A 70 6.87 -16.03 -35.71
CA TRP A 70 6.95 -14.87 -34.82
C TRP A 70 7.63 -13.70 -35.53
N ALA A 71 7.01 -12.53 -35.48
CA ALA A 71 7.56 -11.29 -36.02
C ALA A 71 7.71 -10.25 -34.90
N PRO A 72 8.81 -9.48 -34.83
CA PRO A 72 8.97 -8.51 -33.76
C PRO A 72 8.01 -7.31 -33.91
N GLY A 73 7.23 -7.05 -32.86
CA GLY A 73 6.31 -5.90 -32.78
C GLY A 73 7.07 -4.56 -32.76
N HIS A 74 6.50 -3.52 -33.39
CA HIS A 74 7.01 -2.14 -33.43
C HIS A 74 8.48 -1.96 -33.89
N ARG A 75 9.02 -2.90 -34.67
CA ARG A 75 10.42 -2.87 -35.16
C ARG A 75 10.54 -2.51 -36.64
N GLY A 76 9.53 -1.82 -37.19
CA GLY A 76 9.55 -1.33 -38.56
C GLY A 76 9.18 -2.39 -39.62
N VAL A 77 8.65 -3.55 -39.22
CA VAL A 77 8.07 -4.52 -40.18
C VAL A 77 6.75 -3.95 -40.69
N TYR A 78 6.77 -3.42 -41.92
CA TYR A 78 5.68 -2.64 -42.50
C TYR A 78 4.30 -3.30 -42.33
N TRP A 79 4.14 -4.55 -42.80
CA TRP A 79 2.86 -5.26 -42.73
C TRP A 79 2.40 -5.55 -41.30
N ASN A 80 3.33 -5.80 -40.36
CA ASN A 80 2.97 -5.97 -38.96
C ASN A 80 2.47 -4.65 -38.35
N CYS A 81 3.08 -3.52 -38.70
CA CYS A 81 2.61 -2.20 -38.27
C CYS A 81 1.22 -1.86 -38.86
N VAL A 82 0.95 -2.25 -40.10
CA VAL A 82 -0.37 -2.07 -40.74
C VAL A 82 -1.42 -2.89 -40.00
N VAL A 83 -1.17 -4.19 -39.79
CA VAL A 83 -2.11 -5.09 -39.11
C VAL A 83 -2.34 -4.69 -37.65
N ASP A 84 -1.30 -4.26 -36.92
CA ASP A 84 -1.43 -3.77 -35.54
C ASP A 84 -2.31 -2.51 -35.48
N ARG A 85 -2.11 -1.57 -36.40
CA ARG A 85 -2.95 -0.38 -36.51
C ARG A 85 -4.41 -0.72 -36.81
N GLU A 86 -4.66 -1.61 -37.78
CA GLU A 86 -6.02 -2.04 -38.13
C GLU A 86 -6.70 -2.81 -36.99
N ALA A 87 -5.96 -3.68 -36.30
CA ALA A 87 -6.43 -4.38 -35.12
C ALA A 87 -6.78 -3.40 -33.98
N GLY A 88 -5.99 -2.34 -33.81
CA GLY A 88 -6.27 -1.27 -32.85
C GLY A 88 -7.54 -0.49 -33.18
N ILE A 89 -7.79 -0.20 -34.46
CA ILE A 89 -9.04 0.44 -34.92
C ILE A 89 -10.24 -0.47 -34.66
N ALA A 90 -10.15 -1.76 -35.06
CA ALA A 90 -11.22 -2.73 -34.85
C ALA A 90 -11.49 -3.03 -33.37
N ALA A 91 -10.47 -2.96 -32.51
CA ALA A 91 -10.63 -3.13 -31.06
C ALA A 91 -11.35 -1.95 -30.38
N ALA A 92 -11.43 -0.79 -31.05
CA ALA A 92 -12.19 0.36 -30.57
C ALA A 92 -13.69 0.28 -30.93
N GLU A 93 -14.08 -0.64 -31.81
CA GLU A 93 -15.49 -0.91 -32.11
C GLU A 93 -16.17 -1.62 -30.92
N PRO A 94 -17.45 -1.34 -30.65
CA PRO A 94 -18.17 -1.99 -29.57
C PRO A 94 -18.14 -3.51 -29.78
N PRO A 95 -17.86 -4.30 -28.72
CA PRO A 95 -17.74 -5.74 -28.86
C PRO A 95 -19.06 -6.35 -29.37
N SER A 96 -18.96 -7.44 -30.14
CA SER A 96 -20.09 -8.30 -30.45
C SER A 96 -20.80 -8.77 -29.18
N GLU A 97 -22.06 -9.22 -29.29
CA GLU A 97 -22.89 -9.68 -28.16
C GLU A 97 -22.17 -10.68 -27.22
N ASP A 98 -21.23 -11.46 -27.75
CA ASP A 98 -20.37 -12.34 -26.98
C ASP A 98 -18.97 -11.75 -26.73
N VAL A 99 -18.62 -11.52 -25.46
CA VAL A 99 -17.27 -11.16 -25.01
C VAL A 99 -16.65 -12.27 -24.16
N SER A 100 -15.34 -12.48 -24.30
CA SER A 100 -14.63 -13.40 -23.39
C SER A 100 -14.67 -12.89 -21.95
N PHE A 101 -14.73 -13.79 -20.97
CA PHE A 101 -14.67 -13.44 -19.55
C PHE A 101 -13.44 -12.57 -19.20
N ALA A 102 -12.30 -12.84 -19.83
CA ALA A 102 -11.08 -12.06 -19.63
C ALA A 102 -11.25 -10.60 -20.10
N LEU A 103 -11.86 -10.40 -21.27
CA LEU A 103 -12.16 -9.06 -21.80
C LEU A 103 -13.19 -8.34 -20.93
N ALA A 104 -14.27 -9.01 -20.54
CA ALA A 104 -15.29 -8.45 -19.65
C ALA A 104 -14.67 -8.02 -18.31
N ARG A 105 -13.86 -8.88 -17.69
CA ARG A 105 -13.16 -8.56 -16.45
C ARG A 105 -12.19 -7.38 -16.62
N GLN A 106 -11.47 -7.31 -17.74
CA GLN A 106 -10.56 -6.20 -18.03
C GLN A 106 -11.33 -4.87 -18.18
N ALA A 107 -12.45 -4.88 -18.89
CA ALA A 107 -13.32 -3.71 -19.06
C ALA A 107 -13.88 -3.22 -17.72
N VAL A 108 -14.52 -4.11 -16.95
CA VAL A 108 -15.05 -3.79 -15.60
C VAL A 108 -13.96 -3.26 -14.67
N THR A 109 -12.75 -3.84 -14.75
CA THR A 109 -11.60 -3.36 -13.98
C THR A 109 -11.17 -1.96 -14.39
N ALA A 110 -11.12 -1.67 -15.69
CA ALA A 110 -10.76 -0.36 -16.21
C ALA A 110 -11.80 0.69 -15.80
N ASP A 111 -13.09 0.36 -15.91
CA ASP A 111 -14.20 1.23 -15.51
C ASP A 111 -14.18 1.52 -14.01
N ALA A 112 -13.99 0.49 -13.17
CA ALA A 112 -13.89 0.67 -11.73
C ALA A 112 -12.69 1.55 -11.33
N VAL A 113 -11.54 1.40 -12.01
CA VAL A 113 -10.36 2.26 -11.78
C VAL A 113 -10.61 3.68 -12.27
N ALA A 114 -11.30 3.87 -13.38
CA ALA A 114 -11.67 5.18 -13.90
C ALA A 114 -12.64 5.90 -12.95
N ALA A 115 -13.69 5.22 -12.49
CA ALA A 115 -14.64 5.72 -11.49
C ALA A 115 -13.92 6.10 -10.19
N TRP A 116 -13.06 5.22 -9.67
CA TRP A 116 -12.23 5.50 -8.48
C TRP A 116 -11.38 6.77 -8.66
N ARG A 117 -10.73 6.95 -9.81
CA ARG A 117 -9.91 8.14 -10.08
C ARG A 117 -10.76 9.42 -10.15
N GLN A 118 -11.95 9.34 -10.73
CA GLN A 118 -12.89 10.46 -10.79
C GLN A 118 -13.38 10.85 -9.39
N ASP A 119 -13.79 9.87 -8.59
CA ASP A 119 -14.20 10.10 -7.21
C ASP A 119 -13.05 10.71 -6.39
N MET A 120 -11.85 10.15 -6.50
CA MET A 120 -10.68 10.69 -5.79
C MET A 120 -10.19 12.03 -6.33
N ALA A 121 -10.59 12.49 -7.51
CA ALA A 121 -10.31 13.86 -7.93
C ALA A 121 -11.15 14.88 -7.12
N ARG A 122 -12.35 14.48 -6.68
CA ARG A 122 -13.31 15.33 -5.97
C ARG A 122 -12.88 15.57 -4.52
N PRO A 123 -12.63 16.83 -4.10
CA PRO A 123 -12.24 17.12 -2.73
C PRO A 123 -13.27 16.65 -1.68
N GLU A 124 -14.56 16.67 -2.01
CA GLU A 124 -15.63 16.26 -1.11
C GLU A 124 -15.60 14.75 -0.82
N TYR A 125 -15.23 13.95 -1.83
CA TYR A 125 -15.11 12.49 -1.69
C TYR A 125 -13.84 12.09 -0.92
N ARG A 126 -12.71 12.76 -1.21
CA ARG A 126 -11.44 12.49 -0.53
C ARG A 126 -11.47 12.77 0.96
N GLY A 127 -12.32 13.71 1.37
CA GLY A 127 -12.33 14.29 2.70
C GLY A 127 -11.24 15.34 2.89
N ARG A 128 -11.46 16.24 3.84
CA ARG A 128 -10.55 17.36 4.15
C ARG A 128 -9.28 16.92 4.87
N HIS A 129 -9.31 15.75 5.49
CA HIS A 129 -8.25 15.22 6.33
C HIS A 129 -7.59 14.01 5.67
N ASN A 130 -7.31 14.00 4.37
CA ASN A 130 -6.58 12.89 3.75
C ASN A 130 -5.10 13.26 3.59
N LEU A 131 -4.17 12.42 4.08
CA LEU A 131 -2.72 12.62 3.89
C LEU A 131 -2.27 12.26 2.47
N MET A 132 -3.06 11.49 1.73
CA MET A 132 -2.70 11.10 0.37
C MET A 132 -2.96 12.24 -0.62
N ASP A 133 -1.90 12.58 -1.35
CA ASP A 133 -2.00 13.37 -2.56
C ASP A 133 -2.74 12.60 -3.68
N PRO A 134 -3.48 13.28 -4.57
CA PRO A 134 -4.08 12.70 -5.79
C PRO A 134 -3.25 11.65 -6.53
N LEU A 135 -1.94 11.90 -6.71
CA LEU A 135 -1.02 11.01 -7.42
C LEU A 135 -0.79 9.70 -6.66
N GLN A 136 -0.89 9.72 -5.33
CA GLN A 136 -0.72 8.53 -4.50
C GLN A 136 -1.93 7.58 -4.57
N PHE A 137 -3.13 8.05 -4.93
CA PHE A 137 -4.30 7.16 -5.10
C PHE A 137 -4.17 6.18 -6.26
N GLY A 138 -3.27 6.45 -7.23
CA GLY A 138 -2.90 5.48 -8.26
C GLY A 138 -2.23 4.21 -7.71
N ARG A 139 -1.76 4.24 -6.46
CA ARG A 139 -1.20 3.08 -5.75
C ARG A 139 -2.28 2.17 -5.13
N CYS A 140 -3.53 2.63 -5.05
CA CYS A 140 -4.66 1.80 -4.65
C CYS A 140 -5.10 0.96 -5.85
N LYS A 141 -4.71 -0.32 -5.84
CA LYS A 141 -5.12 -1.33 -6.83
C LYS A 141 -6.03 -2.37 -6.17
N HIS A 142 -6.88 -3.03 -6.94
CA HIS A 142 -7.66 -4.16 -6.42
C HIS A 142 -6.85 -5.48 -6.40
N THR A 143 -5.58 -5.45 -6.85
CA THR A 143 -4.69 -6.62 -6.92
C THR A 143 -3.64 -6.58 -5.82
N SER A 144 -2.85 -7.65 -5.72
CA SER A 144 -1.66 -7.75 -4.86
C SER A 144 -0.60 -6.67 -5.12
N ALA A 145 -0.70 -5.93 -6.23
CA ALA A 145 0.13 -4.76 -6.52
C ALA A 145 -0.31 -3.50 -5.74
N ASN A 146 -1.38 -3.56 -4.94
CA ASN A 146 -1.78 -2.49 -4.04
C ASN A 146 -0.74 -2.27 -2.94
N TRP A 147 -0.30 -1.02 -2.77
CA TRP A 147 0.72 -0.70 -1.78
C TRP A 147 0.25 -0.99 -0.34
N PHE A 148 -0.98 -0.66 0.04
CA PHE A 148 -1.52 -0.96 1.38
C PHE A 148 -1.55 -2.46 1.67
N LEU A 149 -2.03 -3.26 0.71
CA LEU A 149 -2.08 -4.72 0.86
C LEU A 149 -0.67 -5.32 0.97
N LYS A 150 0.28 -4.81 0.17
CA LYS A 150 1.68 -5.25 0.24
C LYS A 150 2.33 -4.85 1.58
N THR A 151 2.11 -3.63 2.04
CA THR A 151 2.73 -3.06 3.24
C THR A 151 2.17 -3.68 4.52
N ALA A 152 0.88 -3.99 4.55
CA ALA A 152 0.24 -4.63 5.71
C ALA A 152 0.31 -6.16 5.67
N GLY A 153 0.46 -6.76 4.49
CA GLY A 153 0.47 -8.21 4.32
C GLY A 153 -0.83 -8.84 4.82
N ARG A 154 -0.71 -9.75 5.80
CA ARG A 154 -1.85 -10.44 6.43
C ARG A 154 -2.35 -9.78 7.72
N ASP A 155 -1.72 -8.67 8.13
CA ASP A 155 -2.11 -7.97 9.36
C ASP A 155 -3.28 -7.01 9.09
N THR A 156 -4.50 -7.50 9.30
CA THR A 156 -5.73 -6.73 9.09
C THR A 156 -5.88 -5.57 10.07
N VAL A 157 -5.32 -5.69 11.28
CA VAL A 157 -5.36 -4.64 12.30
C VAL A 157 -4.44 -3.49 11.88
N TYR A 158 -3.23 -3.81 11.44
CA TYR A 158 -2.30 -2.83 10.92
C TYR A 158 -2.81 -2.20 9.61
N PHE A 159 -3.41 -2.97 8.70
CA PHE A 159 -4.06 -2.42 7.51
C PHE A 159 -5.13 -1.39 7.87
N ALA A 160 -6.03 -1.72 8.81
CA ALA A 160 -7.07 -0.80 9.25
C ALA A 160 -6.49 0.48 9.88
N ARG A 161 -5.44 0.36 10.70
CA ARG A 161 -4.73 1.51 11.27
C ARG A 161 -4.12 2.39 10.19
N LEU A 162 -3.45 1.80 9.21
CA LEU A 162 -2.82 2.51 8.11
C LEU A 162 -3.83 3.31 7.29
N VAL A 163 -4.93 2.68 6.88
CA VAL A 163 -6.01 3.35 6.14
C VAL A 163 -6.63 4.48 6.96
N ARG A 164 -6.98 4.22 8.23
CA ARG A 164 -7.61 5.21 9.10
C ARG A 164 -6.70 6.40 9.38
N PHE A 165 -5.41 6.17 9.63
CA PHE A 165 -4.47 7.25 9.87
C PHE A 165 -4.31 8.15 8.64
N VAL A 166 -4.13 7.53 7.47
CA VAL A 166 -4.02 8.24 6.20
C VAL A 166 -5.28 9.03 5.88
N SER A 167 -6.46 8.44 6.07
CA SER A 167 -7.74 9.12 5.81
C SER A 167 -8.17 10.08 6.92
N GLY A 168 -7.46 10.15 8.04
CA GLY A 168 -7.86 10.93 9.23
C GLY A 168 -9.07 10.36 9.98
N HIS A 169 -9.49 9.12 9.69
CA HIS A 169 -10.65 8.48 10.32
C HIS A 169 -10.24 7.56 11.48
N PHE A 170 -9.53 8.10 12.46
CA PHE A 170 -9.12 7.36 13.66
C PHE A 170 -9.47 8.14 14.93
N PRO A 171 -9.57 7.48 16.09
CA PRO A 171 -9.98 8.15 17.31
C PRO A 171 -8.88 9.08 17.83
N HIS A 172 -8.99 10.35 17.49
CA HIS A 172 -8.26 11.48 18.09
C HIS A 172 -9.25 12.56 18.54
N GLY A 173 -8.76 13.63 19.16
CA GLY A 173 -9.59 14.71 19.71
C GLY A 173 -10.52 15.36 18.68
N GLU A 174 -9.99 15.81 17.55
CA GLU A 174 -10.77 16.44 16.47
C GLU A 174 -11.78 15.45 15.84
N PHE A 175 -11.44 14.17 15.73
CA PHE A 175 -12.41 13.14 15.32
C PHE A 175 -13.58 13.06 16.32
N ARG A 176 -13.30 13.03 17.63
CA ARG A 176 -14.37 13.02 18.65
C ARG A 176 -15.22 14.30 18.60
N GLU A 177 -14.60 15.45 18.36
CA GLU A 177 -15.32 16.72 18.23
C GLU A 177 -16.25 16.72 17.01
N TRP A 178 -15.74 16.30 15.86
CA TRP A 178 -16.52 16.24 14.61
C TRP A 178 -17.74 15.34 14.75
N PHE A 179 -17.59 14.17 15.37
CA PHE A 179 -18.67 13.21 15.58
C PHE A 179 -19.46 13.41 16.88
N SER A 180 -19.14 14.46 17.66
CA SER A 180 -19.76 14.73 18.97
C SER A 180 -19.70 13.56 19.96
N PHE A 181 -18.60 12.80 19.94
CA PHE A 181 -18.36 11.76 20.94
C PHE A 181 -17.89 12.37 22.27
N GLU A 182 -18.32 11.73 23.36
CA GLU A 182 -17.84 12.04 24.72
C GLU A 182 -16.36 11.62 24.90
N GLY A 183 -15.73 12.06 25.99
CA GLY A 183 -14.35 11.70 26.36
C GLY A 183 -13.32 12.80 26.11
N ASN A 184 -12.05 12.52 26.44
CA ASN A 184 -10.98 13.50 26.30
C ASN A 184 -10.72 13.85 24.82
N ARG A 185 -10.51 15.14 24.58
CA ARG A 185 -10.13 15.69 23.27
C ARG A 185 -8.70 16.20 23.25
N ARG A 186 -8.06 16.36 24.41
CA ARG A 186 -6.71 16.92 24.56
C ARG A 186 -5.66 15.87 24.27
N CYS A 187 -4.52 16.30 23.73
CA CYS A 187 -3.39 15.38 23.61
C CYS A 187 -2.76 15.11 24.98
N TRP A 188 -2.30 13.89 25.21
CA TRP A 188 -1.53 13.51 26.41
C TRP A 188 -0.26 14.34 26.61
N CYS A 189 0.26 14.97 25.55
CA CYS A 189 1.45 15.82 25.60
C CYS A 189 1.19 17.15 26.32
N GLY A 190 -0.08 17.56 26.45
CA GLY A 190 -0.47 18.87 26.98
C GLY A 190 -0.27 20.05 26.01
N GLY A 191 0.44 19.87 24.90
CA GLY A 191 0.73 20.90 23.91
C GLY A 191 -0.40 21.21 22.92
N ALA A 192 -1.50 20.45 22.92
CA ALA A 192 -2.67 20.70 22.08
C ALA A 192 -3.97 20.57 22.88
N THR A 193 -4.83 21.60 22.77
CA THR A 193 -6.18 21.65 23.37
C THR A 193 -7.14 20.65 22.72
N VAL A 194 -6.99 20.43 21.41
CA VAL A 194 -7.65 19.38 20.64
C VAL A 194 -6.59 18.61 19.89
N GLU A 195 -6.49 17.30 20.13
CA GLU A 195 -5.58 16.43 19.42
C GLU A 195 -6.07 16.22 17.98
N SER A 196 -5.33 16.77 17.02
CA SER A 196 -5.53 16.50 15.60
C SER A 196 -4.50 15.46 15.11
N ARG A 197 -4.78 14.83 13.96
CA ARG A 197 -3.78 14.02 13.28
C ARG A 197 -2.52 14.84 12.98
N ASP A 198 -2.68 16.07 12.54
CA ASP A 198 -1.56 16.93 12.17
C ASP A 198 -0.70 17.25 13.39
N HIS A 199 -1.30 17.46 14.57
CA HIS A 199 -0.54 17.51 15.81
C HIS A 199 0.22 16.20 16.05
N ILE A 200 -0.44 15.04 15.99
CA ILE A 200 0.21 13.72 16.21
C ILE A 200 1.40 13.53 15.26
N TRP A 201 1.20 13.84 13.99
CA TRP A 201 2.17 13.61 12.92
C TRP A 201 3.29 14.65 12.88
N PHE A 202 2.97 15.94 13.00
CA PHE A 202 3.92 17.03 12.79
C PHE A 202 4.53 17.59 14.09
N ASP A 203 3.77 17.65 15.20
CA ASP A 203 4.11 18.52 16.34
C ASP A 203 4.34 17.77 17.67
N CYS A 204 3.48 16.82 17.99
CA CYS A 204 3.44 16.04 19.23
C CYS A 204 4.75 15.34 19.63
N GLU A 205 5.40 15.81 20.69
CA GLU A 205 6.67 15.26 21.17
C GLU A 205 6.57 13.84 21.75
N LEU A 206 5.38 13.28 21.93
CA LEU A 206 5.19 11.94 22.48
C LEU A 206 5.68 10.83 21.55
N TRP A 207 5.64 11.07 20.24
CA TRP A 207 5.78 10.02 19.25
C TRP A 207 7.17 10.03 18.61
N ILE A 208 7.62 8.84 18.21
CA ILE A 208 8.84 8.69 17.42
C ILE A 208 8.55 9.13 16.00
N ARG A 209 9.24 10.17 15.55
CA ARG A 209 9.12 10.71 14.20
C ARG A 209 10.48 10.77 13.54
N LYS A 210 10.67 9.96 12.51
CA LYS A 210 11.87 10.00 11.67
C LYS A 210 11.81 11.10 10.63
N HIS A 211 10.62 11.34 10.09
CA HIS A 211 10.39 12.35 9.08
C HIS A 211 10.03 13.66 9.78
N ARG A 212 11.00 14.34 10.40
CA ARG A 212 10.92 15.74 10.86
C ARG A 212 12.23 16.40 10.46
N PRO A 213 12.29 17.70 10.14
CA PRO A 213 13.56 18.40 9.98
C PRO A 213 14.48 18.07 11.17
N PRO A 214 15.72 17.61 10.92
CA PRO A 214 16.66 17.25 11.98
C PRO A 214 16.84 18.41 12.96
N ASP A 215 16.99 18.12 14.25
CA ASP A 215 17.14 19.17 15.27
C ASP A 215 18.37 20.05 15.00
N ASP A 216 19.44 19.49 14.43
CA ASP A 216 20.62 20.25 14.01
C ASP A 216 20.34 21.20 12.84
N GLU A 217 19.43 20.85 11.93
CA GLU A 217 18.96 21.73 10.85
C GLU A 217 18.10 22.86 11.43
N LEU A 218 17.18 22.55 12.34
CA LEU A 218 16.38 23.54 13.06
C LEU A 218 17.30 24.52 13.83
N ASP A 219 18.32 24.01 14.51
CA ASP A 219 19.30 24.82 15.23
C ASP A 219 20.21 25.63 14.30
N ARG A 220 20.53 25.11 13.10
CA ARG A 220 21.27 25.87 12.07
C ARG A 220 20.44 27.04 11.54
N ARG A 221 19.14 26.83 11.30
CA ARG A 221 18.17 27.88 10.90
C ARG A 221 18.02 28.96 11.99
N ARG A 222 17.88 28.56 13.26
CA ARG A 222 17.85 29.49 14.41
C ARG A 222 19.09 30.39 14.49
N ARG A 223 20.25 29.85 14.11
CA ARG A 223 21.53 30.57 14.11
C ARG A 223 21.78 31.38 12.83
N GLY A 224 20.88 31.35 11.85
CA GLY A 224 21.04 32.07 10.58
C GLY A 224 22.15 31.51 9.67
N VAL A 225 22.58 30.26 9.88
CA VAL A 225 23.74 29.65 9.18
C VAL A 225 23.32 28.90 7.90
N HIS A 226 22.14 29.20 7.34
CA HIS A 226 21.67 28.52 6.14
C HIS A 226 22.40 29.00 4.88
N ARG A 227 23.31 28.20 4.34
CA ARG A 227 23.77 28.36 2.95
C ARG A 227 22.73 27.73 2.03
N ARG A 228 22.05 28.54 1.21
CA ARG A 228 21.43 28.01 -0.01
C ARG A 228 22.55 27.47 -0.87
N ASP A 229 22.57 26.17 -1.13
CA ASP A 229 23.40 25.65 -2.19
C ASP A 229 22.95 26.27 -3.52
N ALA A 230 23.87 26.44 -4.47
CA ALA A 230 23.57 27.06 -5.77
C ALA A 230 22.50 26.31 -6.59
N LEU A 231 22.09 25.12 -6.13
CA LEU A 231 21.05 24.25 -6.70
C LEU A 231 19.71 24.32 -5.94
N ASP A 232 19.61 25.08 -4.86
CA ASP A 232 18.34 25.29 -4.14
C ASP A 232 17.45 26.25 -4.94
N LEU A 233 16.69 25.67 -5.88
CA LEU A 233 15.69 26.36 -6.70
C LEU A 233 14.37 26.64 -5.94
N GLY A 234 14.38 26.48 -4.61
CA GLY A 234 13.21 26.69 -3.76
C GLY A 234 12.77 28.17 -3.70
N PRO A 235 11.48 28.43 -3.43
CA PRO A 235 10.94 29.78 -3.27
C PRO A 235 11.80 30.59 -2.30
N ARG A 236 11.99 31.88 -2.58
CA ARG A 236 12.74 32.76 -1.66
C ARG A 236 11.96 32.89 -0.35
N GLU A 237 12.64 32.76 0.79
CA GLU A 237 11.99 32.99 2.09
C GLU A 237 11.33 34.38 2.08
N PRO A 238 10.07 34.52 2.52
CA PRO A 238 9.41 35.80 2.58
C PRO A 238 10.21 36.77 3.47
N GLU A 239 10.39 38.02 3.03
CA GLU A 239 11.08 39.02 3.84
C GLU A 239 10.39 39.18 5.20
N GLY A 240 11.12 38.94 6.29
CA GLY A 240 10.62 39.06 7.67
C GLY A 240 10.00 37.80 8.27
N ALA A 241 9.93 36.67 7.56
CA ALA A 241 9.49 35.39 8.14
C ALA A 241 10.55 34.79 9.08
N ASP A 242 10.13 34.15 10.18
CA ASP A 242 11.03 33.34 11.00
C ASP A 242 11.51 32.12 10.18
N PRO A 243 12.83 31.96 9.94
CA PRO A 243 13.35 30.89 9.10
C PRO A 243 12.98 29.48 9.57
N VAL A 244 12.79 29.29 10.88
CA VAL A 244 12.38 28.00 11.45
C VAL A 244 10.92 27.72 11.15
N GLU A 245 10.04 28.69 11.42
CA GLU A 245 8.61 28.56 11.14
C GLU A 245 8.35 28.38 9.65
N HIS A 246 9.09 29.08 8.79
CA HIS A 246 8.99 28.91 7.35
C HIS A 246 9.40 27.49 6.91
N LEU A 247 10.53 26.96 7.39
CA LEU A 247 10.94 25.57 7.13
C LEU A 247 9.90 24.56 7.60
N LEU A 248 9.31 24.77 8.78
CA LEU A 248 8.27 23.89 9.31
C LEU A 248 7.00 23.97 8.46
N GLN A 249 6.64 25.14 7.94
CA GLN A 249 5.51 25.31 7.02
C GLN A 249 5.75 24.62 5.68
N GLU A 250 6.94 24.77 5.07
CA GLU A 250 7.31 24.05 3.85
C GLU A 250 7.28 22.53 4.07
N TRP A 251 7.81 22.08 5.20
CA TRP A 251 7.79 20.67 5.56
C TRP A 251 6.37 20.12 5.79
N ARG A 252 5.48 20.87 6.43
CA ARG A 252 4.06 20.50 6.58
C ARG A 252 3.30 20.53 5.24
N ALA A 253 3.71 21.41 4.32
CA ALA A 253 3.11 21.52 2.99
C ALA A 253 3.57 20.40 2.03
N ALA A 254 4.72 19.78 2.30
CA ALA A 254 5.20 18.65 1.53
C ALA A 254 4.30 17.41 1.76
N PRO A 255 3.81 16.76 0.69
CA PRO A 255 2.97 15.59 0.83
C PRO A 255 3.78 14.45 1.49
N PRO A 256 3.29 13.85 2.59
CA PRO A 256 4.02 12.79 3.26
C PRO A 256 4.12 11.55 2.37
N SER A 257 5.25 10.84 2.46
CA SER A 257 5.36 9.52 1.84
C SER A 257 4.53 8.52 2.63
N LEU A 258 3.80 7.66 1.92
CA LEU A 258 3.08 6.54 2.54
C LEU A 258 4.03 5.58 3.28
N ASP A 259 5.28 5.44 2.80
CA ASP A 259 6.28 4.61 3.46
C ASP A 259 6.69 5.21 4.83
N ASP A 260 6.79 6.53 4.94
CA ASP A 260 7.07 7.21 6.22
C ASP A 260 5.90 7.04 7.19
N VAL A 261 4.65 7.14 6.69
CA VAL A 261 3.45 6.90 7.50
C VAL A 261 3.42 5.47 8.03
N ALA A 262 3.76 4.49 7.19
CA ALA A 262 3.86 3.10 7.61
C ALA A 262 4.95 2.91 8.67
N GLU A 263 6.12 3.50 8.48
CA GLU A 263 7.21 3.41 9.44
C GLU A 263 6.83 4.03 10.80
N PHE A 264 6.22 5.21 10.79
CA PHE A 264 5.71 5.86 11.98
C PHE A 264 4.69 4.99 12.75
N LEU A 265 3.75 4.36 12.07
CA LEU A 265 2.75 3.52 12.74
C LEU A 265 3.32 2.21 13.28
N ARG A 266 4.40 1.68 12.67
CA ARG A 266 5.17 0.55 13.22
C ARG A 266 5.97 0.95 14.45
N LEU A 267 6.53 2.15 14.46
CA LEU A 267 7.25 2.70 15.60
C LEU A 267 6.31 3.03 16.77
N ASN A 268 5.08 3.44 16.48
CA ASN A 268 4.13 3.92 17.46
C ASN A 268 2.84 3.05 17.43
N PRO A 269 2.86 1.84 18.02
CA PRO A 269 1.77 0.86 17.89
C PRO A 269 0.46 1.29 18.54
N ALA A 270 0.50 2.19 19.53
CA ALA A 270 -0.68 2.77 20.15
C ALA A 270 -1.37 3.84 19.29
N VAL A 271 -0.64 4.51 18.39
CA VAL A 271 -1.19 5.63 17.61
C VAL A 271 -2.33 5.15 16.71
N GLY A 272 -3.41 5.93 16.71
CA GLY A 272 -4.58 5.69 15.88
C GLY A 272 -5.49 4.57 16.39
N THR A 273 -5.32 4.14 17.64
CA THR A 273 -6.14 3.09 18.25
C THR A 273 -7.13 3.65 19.27
N PHE A 274 -8.30 3.03 19.38
CA PHE A 274 -9.27 3.37 20.44
C PHE A 274 -8.69 3.08 21.83
N GLN A 275 -7.90 2.01 21.94
CA GLN A 275 -7.20 1.62 23.16
C GLN A 275 -6.28 2.73 23.69
N TRP A 276 -5.59 3.46 22.81
CA TRP A 276 -4.76 4.61 23.22
C TRP A 276 -5.60 5.72 23.85
N MET A 277 -6.73 6.08 23.25
CA MET A 277 -7.59 7.13 23.80
C MET A 277 -8.15 6.73 25.17
N GLU A 278 -8.65 5.50 25.31
CA GLU A 278 -9.13 4.98 26.59
C GLU A 278 -8.02 4.93 27.65
N LEU A 279 -6.81 4.57 27.25
CA LEU A 279 -5.64 4.57 28.13
C LEU A 279 -5.32 5.98 28.62
N VAL A 280 -5.35 6.97 27.72
CA VAL A 280 -5.09 8.38 28.05
C VAL A 280 -6.19 8.93 28.97
N ASP A 281 -7.47 8.65 28.69
CA ASP A 281 -8.60 9.02 29.54
C ASP A 281 -8.37 8.53 30.99
N ARG A 282 -8.05 7.23 31.15
CA ARG A 282 -7.78 6.64 32.46
C ARG A 282 -6.53 7.20 33.13
N ALA A 283 -5.46 7.39 32.37
CA ALA A 283 -4.21 7.95 32.91
C ALA A 283 -4.36 9.41 33.37
N LEU A 284 -5.22 10.19 32.71
CA LEU A 284 -5.55 11.55 33.14
C LEU A 284 -6.42 11.55 34.40
N ALA A 285 -7.40 10.65 34.48
CA ALA A 285 -8.22 10.47 35.69
C ALA A 285 -7.35 10.09 36.90
N ASP A 286 -6.48 9.08 36.76
CA ASP A 286 -5.52 8.66 37.79
C ASP A 286 -4.67 9.85 38.30
N ARG A 287 -4.18 10.70 37.38
CA ARG A 287 -3.41 11.90 37.74
C ARG A 287 -4.25 12.93 38.49
N ALA A 288 -5.50 13.16 38.08
CA ALA A 288 -6.39 14.12 38.71
C ALA A 288 -6.77 13.70 40.14
N GLU A 289 -6.86 12.40 40.39
CA GLU A 289 -7.10 11.81 41.72
C GLU A 289 -5.85 11.81 42.62
N GLY A 290 -4.68 12.25 42.09
CA GLY A 290 -3.41 12.24 42.83
C GLY A 290 -2.83 10.83 43.01
N ALA A 291 -3.33 9.83 42.29
CA ALA A 291 -2.80 8.48 42.31
C ALA A 291 -1.43 8.46 41.61
N GLY A 292 -0.35 8.42 42.39
CA GLY A 292 1.05 8.57 41.94
C GLY A 292 1.41 7.88 40.60
N VAL A 293 2.01 6.70 40.65
CA VAL A 293 2.29 5.90 39.43
C VAL A 293 1.37 4.70 39.40
N THR A 294 0.37 4.78 38.55
CA THR A 294 -0.60 3.72 38.25
C THR A 294 -0.18 2.91 37.02
N ILE A 295 -0.90 1.82 36.76
CA ILE A 295 -0.68 1.02 35.54
C ILE A 295 -0.97 1.83 34.29
N ASN A 296 -2.00 2.68 34.28
CA ASN A 296 -2.37 3.46 33.11
C ASN A 296 -1.36 4.58 32.83
N THR A 297 -0.93 5.31 33.85
CA THR A 297 0.08 6.36 33.72
C THR A 297 1.44 5.80 33.26
N LEU A 298 1.84 4.62 33.77
CA LEU A 298 3.05 3.94 33.31
C LEU A 298 2.92 3.46 31.86
N LYS A 299 1.81 2.81 31.50
CA LYS A 299 1.58 2.36 30.12
C LYS A 299 1.54 3.52 29.13
N ALA A 300 0.90 4.64 29.49
CA ALA A 300 0.88 5.84 28.67
C ALA A 300 2.32 6.35 28.40
N ALA A 301 3.18 6.38 29.42
CA ALA A 301 4.59 6.75 29.26
C ALA A 301 5.39 5.75 28.41
N LEU A 302 5.16 4.45 28.58
CA LEU A 302 5.79 3.37 27.80
C LEU A 302 5.35 3.31 26.33
N HIS A 303 4.19 3.85 25.97
CA HIS A 303 3.82 3.99 24.56
C HIS A 303 4.35 5.26 23.92
N SER A 304 4.71 6.25 24.73
CA SER A 304 5.06 7.60 24.27
C SER A 304 6.52 7.97 24.59
N THR A 305 6.72 8.81 25.61
CA THR A 305 8.00 9.44 25.92
C THR A 305 9.10 8.43 26.22
N MET A 306 8.81 7.37 26.98
CA MET A 306 9.80 6.34 27.31
C MET A 306 10.16 5.49 26.08
N ARG A 307 9.20 5.28 25.16
CA ARG A 307 9.47 4.57 23.90
C ARG A 307 10.39 5.38 23.02
N ARG A 308 10.10 6.68 22.87
CA ARG A 308 10.95 7.61 22.13
C ARG A 308 12.37 7.65 22.66
N GLN A 309 12.53 7.87 23.96
CA GLN A 309 13.86 7.88 24.60
C GLN A 309 14.61 6.54 24.43
N ALA A 310 13.90 5.41 24.50
CA ALA A 310 14.52 4.11 24.26
C ALA A 310 14.92 3.91 22.80
N TYR A 311 14.13 4.44 21.86
CA TYR A 311 14.43 4.41 20.44
C TYR A 311 15.66 5.26 20.11
N ASP A 312 15.76 6.47 20.65
CA ASP A 312 16.89 7.37 20.42
C ASP A 312 18.20 6.73 20.93
N ARG A 313 18.16 6.10 22.11
CA ARG A 313 19.30 5.32 22.64
C ARG A 313 19.63 4.13 21.74
N TRP A 314 18.62 3.36 21.32
CA TRP A 314 18.83 2.20 20.47
C TRP A 314 19.43 2.59 19.12
N LEU A 315 19.01 3.70 18.51
CA LEU A 315 19.59 4.22 17.26
C LEU A 315 21.06 4.59 17.41
N ALA A 316 21.44 5.20 18.55
CA ALA A 316 22.83 5.55 18.82
C ALA A 316 23.72 4.30 18.94
N GLU A 317 23.19 3.22 19.51
CA GLU A 317 23.92 1.96 19.71
C GLU A 317 23.87 1.03 18.48
N HIS A 318 22.79 1.07 17.70
CA HIS A 318 22.48 0.10 16.64
C HIS A 318 22.03 0.78 15.34
N PRO A 319 22.83 1.67 14.72
CA PRO A 319 22.42 2.49 13.58
C PRO A 319 22.07 1.70 12.31
N ARG A 320 22.39 0.41 12.26
CA ARG A 320 22.17 -0.49 11.11
C ARG A 320 21.18 -1.61 11.38
N GLU A 321 20.68 -1.76 12.62
CA GLU A 321 19.70 -2.80 12.92
C GLU A 321 18.33 -2.44 12.33
N LYS A 322 17.49 -3.46 12.11
CA LYS A 322 16.16 -3.27 11.53
C LYS A 322 15.17 -2.79 12.58
N LEU A 323 14.18 -2.04 12.15
CA LEU A 323 13.13 -1.50 13.01
C LEU A 323 12.35 -2.59 13.76
N GLU A 324 12.12 -3.72 13.11
CA GLU A 324 11.42 -4.87 13.68
C GLU A 324 12.14 -5.43 14.92
N ASP A 325 13.48 -5.31 14.97
CA ASP A 325 14.28 -5.79 16.09
C ASP A 325 14.11 -4.88 17.31
N PHE A 326 14.12 -3.55 17.10
CA PHE A 326 13.76 -2.59 18.15
C PHE A 326 12.36 -2.88 18.70
N ASN A 327 11.36 -2.96 17.83
CA ASN A 327 9.97 -3.15 18.25
C ASN A 327 9.80 -4.43 19.08
N ARG A 328 10.44 -5.52 18.66
CA ARG A 328 10.40 -6.81 19.38
C ARG A 328 11.06 -6.72 20.75
N ARG A 329 12.27 -6.14 20.83
CA ARG A 329 13.02 -5.98 22.09
C ARG A 329 12.27 -5.06 23.05
N TYR A 330 11.81 -3.91 22.55
CA TYR A 330 11.09 -2.92 23.34
C TYR A 330 9.77 -3.48 23.88
N ALA A 331 8.98 -4.17 23.05
CA ALA A 331 7.69 -4.70 23.48
C ALA A 331 7.82 -5.69 24.65
N ARG A 332 8.84 -6.55 24.62
CA ARG A 332 9.16 -7.48 25.72
C ARG A 332 9.62 -6.75 26.97
N ALA A 333 10.53 -5.78 26.81
CA ALA A 333 11.05 -5.00 27.94
C ALA A 333 9.95 -4.16 28.62
N ALA A 334 9.12 -3.45 27.85
CA ALA A 334 8.02 -2.65 28.36
C ALA A 334 6.96 -3.50 29.08
N ALA A 335 6.59 -4.65 28.51
CA ALA A 335 5.69 -5.59 29.17
C ALA A 335 6.26 -6.10 30.50
N ALA A 336 7.56 -6.45 30.54
CA ALA A 336 8.23 -6.90 31.76
C ALA A 336 8.28 -5.80 32.84
N VAL A 337 8.45 -4.53 32.44
CA VAL A 337 8.42 -3.39 33.37
C VAL A 337 7.05 -3.26 34.03
N VAL A 338 5.97 -3.33 33.25
CA VAL A 338 4.60 -3.28 33.80
C VAL A 338 4.35 -4.48 34.70
N ALA A 339 4.72 -5.68 34.25
CA ALA A 339 4.47 -6.91 34.99
C ALA A 339 5.21 -6.97 36.33
N LYS A 340 6.47 -6.56 36.34
CA LYS A 340 7.27 -6.48 37.57
C LYS A 340 6.69 -5.45 38.54
N ARG A 341 6.15 -4.33 38.04
CA ARG A 341 5.66 -3.24 38.89
C ARG A 341 4.29 -3.52 39.50
N PHE A 342 3.43 -4.26 38.80
CA PHE A 342 2.03 -4.46 39.15
C PHE A 342 1.63 -5.93 39.31
N GLU A 343 2.59 -6.86 39.32
CA GLU A 343 2.39 -8.29 39.60
C GLU A 343 1.31 -8.93 38.72
N VAL A 344 1.33 -8.63 37.42
CA VAL A 344 0.35 -9.19 36.46
C VAL A 344 0.77 -10.59 36.01
N ASP A 345 -0.22 -11.44 35.68
CA ASP A 345 0.01 -12.81 35.24
C ASP A 345 0.62 -12.94 33.82
N ASP A 346 1.06 -14.15 33.46
CA ASP A 346 1.70 -14.43 32.16
C ASP A 346 0.78 -14.18 30.95
N ALA A 347 -0.54 -14.35 31.12
CA ALA A 347 -1.50 -14.06 30.05
C ALA A 347 -1.57 -12.55 29.79
N ALA A 348 -1.58 -11.75 30.85
CA ALA A 348 -1.51 -10.30 30.80
C ALA A 348 -0.16 -9.82 30.23
N VAL A 349 0.95 -10.48 30.54
CA VAL A 349 2.27 -10.19 29.92
C VAL A 349 2.20 -10.36 28.40
N SER A 350 1.62 -11.45 27.91
CA SER A 350 1.49 -11.71 26.46
C SER A 350 0.60 -10.67 25.77
N ALA A 351 -0.47 -10.25 26.44
CA ALA A 351 -1.34 -9.17 25.96
C ALA A 351 -0.58 -7.83 25.91
N LEU A 352 0.18 -7.49 26.95
CA LEU A 352 1.02 -6.29 27.00
C LEU A 352 2.08 -6.29 25.90
N GLN A 353 2.73 -7.42 25.63
CA GLN A 353 3.70 -7.51 24.53
C GLN A 353 3.03 -7.20 23.19
N THR A 354 1.83 -7.75 22.96
CA THR A 354 1.06 -7.44 21.74
C THR A 354 0.70 -5.96 21.67
N GLU A 355 0.25 -5.39 22.78
CA GLU A 355 -0.07 -3.97 22.91
C GLU A 355 1.13 -3.08 22.56
N PHE A 356 2.33 -3.42 23.03
CA PHE A 356 3.57 -2.68 22.73
C PHE A 356 4.18 -2.97 21.35
N GLY A 357 3.46 -3.67 20.47
CA GLY A 357 3.80 -3.84 19.06
C GLY A 357 4.44 -5.17 18.69
N LEU A 358 4.41 -6.18 19.56
CA LEU A 358 4.84 -7.53 19.20
C LEU A 358 3.72 -8.27 18.44
N PRO A 359 4.00 -8.95 17.30
CA PRO A 359 2.99 -9.77 16.66
C PRO A 359 2.45 -10.85 17.61
N ARG A 360 1.15 -11.13 17.54
CA ARG A 360 0.48 -12.09 18.45
C ARG A 360 1.16 -13.46 18.49
N ASP A 361 1.57 -13.96 17.34
CA ASP A 361 2.24 -15.27 17.22
C ASP A 361 3.60 -15.27 17.94
N ALA A 362 4.30 -14.14 17.94
CA ALA A 362 5.58 -13.98 18.64
C ALA A 362 5.40 -13.72 20.14
N ALA A 363 4.25 -13.19 20.57
CA ALA A 363 3.93 -12.93 21.97
C ALA A 363 3.52 -14.19 22.75
N ARG A 364 2.92 -15.18 22.08
CA ARG A 364 2.43 -16.42 22.72
C ARG A 364 3.53 -17.44 23.07
N GLY A 365 4.77 -17.22 22.64
CA GLY A 365 5.88 -18.15 22.86
C GLY A 365 5.85 -19.35 21.91
N GLY A 366 6.97 -19.61 21.24
CA GLY A 366 7.10 -20.68 20.25
C GLY A 366 6.92 -22.07 20.84
N ARG A 367 5.91 -22.80 20.37
CA ARG A 367 6.14 -24.15 19.87
C ARG A 367 6.25 -24.04 18.35
N PRO A 368 7.28 -24.62 17.71
CA PRO A 368 7.22 -24.82 16.28
C PRO A 368 5.95 -25.62 16.00
N SER A 369 5.11 -25.14 15.08
CA SER A 369 4.13 -26.02 14.47
C SER A 369 4.92 -27.18 13.89
N GLU A 370 4.77 -28.37 14.46
CA GLU A 370 5.11 -29.60 13.76
C GLU A 370 4.39 -29.50 12.42
N GLY A 371 5.19 -29.36 11.36
CA GLY A 371 4.69 -29.45 10.01
C GLY A 371 4.03 -30.80 9.90
N VAL A 372 2.71 -30.80 9.71
CA VAL A 372 2.04 -31.94 9.12
C VAL A 372 2.57 -31.98 7.69
N ASP A 373 3.57 -32.85 7.49
CA ASP A 373 3.90 -33.40 6.18
C ASP A 373 2.61 -33.96 5.59
N ALA A 374 2.01 -33.20 4.67
CA ALA A 374 1.05 -33.71 3.72
C ALA A 374 1.81 -33.98 2.41
N GLY A 375 2.68 -34.99 2.47
CA GLY A 375 3.18 -35.70 1.30
C GLY A 375 2.52 -37.07 1.23
N GLY A 376 1.80 -37.34 0.14
CA GLY A 376 1.53 -38.70 -0.35
C GLY A 376 0.14 -39.27 -0.10
N ALA A 377 -0.75 -39.05 -1.07
CA ALA A 377 -1.41 -40.11 -1.86
C ALA A 377 -2.07 -39.50 -3.09
#